data_AF-A0A8J6YCI7-F1
#
_entry.id   AF-A0A8J6YCI7-F1
#
_cell.length_a   1.000
_cell.length_b   1.000
_cell.length_c   1.000
_cell.angle_alpha   90.00
_cell.angle_beta   90.00
_cell.angle_gamma   90.00
#
_symmetry.space_group_name_H-M   'P 1'
#
loop_
_entity.id
_entity.type
_entity.pdbx_description
1 polymer ?
#
loop_
_entity_poly.entity_id
_entity_poly.type
_entity_poly.pdbx_seq_one_letter_code
_entity_poly.pdbx_strand_id
1 'polypeptide(L)'
;MGETEPKEARAEDLSWFLVSVLIIAATIAAIYHPAVGLELMGDSYQWVQHAHEATHRPLRLFADVDTFLRPASTWTLVIDRLIWRWNPSGFHATNLVLHGAVAI
;
A
#
# COMPACT_ATOMS: atom_id res chain seq x y z
N MET A 1 -3.24 -39.49 -32.05
CA MET A 1 -1.79 -39.57 -31.78
C MET A 1 -1.46 -38.33 -30.97
N GLY A 2 -1.65 -38.42 -29.64
CA GLY A 2 -1.43 -37.30 -28.73
C GLY A 2 -0.04 -37.49 -28.12
N GLU A 3 0.92 -36.68 -28.56
CA GLU A 3 2.25 -36.65 -27.97
C GLU A 3 2.10 -36.05 -26.56
N THR A 4 2.14 -36.92 -25.56
CA THR A 4 2.25 -36.48 -24.17
C THR A 4 3.64 -35.90 -23.99
N GLU A 5 3.71 -34.57 -23.97
CA GLU A 5 4.88 -33.82 -23.57
C GLU A 5 5.50 -34.45 -22.31
N PRO A 6 6.82 -34.75 -22.29
CA PRO A 6 7.44 -35.47 -21.19
C PRO A 6 7.28 -34.66 -19.90
N LYS A 7 6.75 -35.31 -18.86
CA LYS A 7 6.47 -34.68 -17.56
C LYS A 7 7.70 -33.98 -16.94
N GLU A 8 8.90 -34.43 -17.30
CA GLU A 8 10.17 -33.85 -16.87
C GLU A 8 10.40 -32.47 -17.46
N ALA A 9 10.10 -32.25 -18.75
CA ALA A 9 10.24 -30.93 -19.39
C ALA A 9 9.32 -29.87 -18.74
N ARG A 10 8.08 -30.24 -18.40
CA ARG A 10 7.18 -29.34 -17.65
C ARG A 10 7.67 -29.01 -16.24
N ALA A 11 8.37 -29.93 -15.58
CA ALA A 11 8.91 -29.69 -14.24
C ALA A 11 10.10 -28.74 -14.29
N GLU A 12 10.93 -28.84 -15.32
CA GLU A 12 12.04 -27.91 -15.58
C GLU A 12 11.54 -26.50 -15.89
N ASP A 13 10.53 -26.37 -16.76
CA ASP A 13 9.91 -25.08 -17.09
C ASP A 13 9.28 -24.42 -15.86
N LEU A 14 8.58 -25.21 -15.03
CA LEU A 14 8.01 -24.72 -13.77
C LEU A 14 9.11 -24.28 -12.80
N SER A 15 10.23 -25.01 -12.73
CA SER A 15 11.38 -24.66 -11.90
C SER A 15 11.99 -23.32 -12.34
N TRP A 16 12.26 -23.15 -13.64
CA TRP A 16 12.81 -21.90 -14.18
C TRP A 16 11.87 -20.72 -14.01
N PHE A 17 10.57 -20.94 -14.16
CA PHE A 17 9.55 -19.95 -13.87
C PHE A 17 9.61 -19.51 -12.40
N LEU A 18 9.63 -20.45 -11.45
CA LEU A 18 9.70 -20.14 -10.02
C LEU A 18 11.01 -19.43 -9.65
N VAL A 19 12.15 -19.87 -10.20
CA VAL A 19 13.44 -19.20 -10.03
C VAL A 19 13.38 -17.76 -10.54
N SER A 20 12.79 -17.54 -11.71
CA SER A 20 12.62 -16.20 -12.28
C SER A 20 11.74 -15.32 -11.40
N VAL A 21 10.61 -15.84 -10.91
CA VAL A 21 9.73 -15.12 -9.97
C VAL A 21 10.49 -14.75 -8.69
N LEU A 22 11.27 -15.68 -8.12
CA LEU A 22 12.06 -15.44 -6.92
C LEU A 22 13.14 -14.37 -7.14
N ILE A 23 13.86 -14.41 -8.27
CA ILE A 23 14.88 -13.40 -8.60
C ILE A 23 14.25 -12.02 -8.76
N ILE A 24 13.11 -11.93 -9.45
CA ILE A 24 12.37 -10.68 -9.62
C ILE A 24 11.93 -10.14 -8.25
N ALA A 25 11.29 -10.98 -7.43
CA ALA A 25 10.85 -10.60 -6.09
C ALA A 25 12.01 -10.14 -5.20
N ALA A 26 13.14 -10.87 -5.22
CA ALA A 26 14.34 -10.53 -4.47
C ALA A 26 14.96 -9.21 -4.94
N THR A 27 14.97 -8.95 -6.26
CA THR A 27 15.47 -7.71 -6.85
C THR A 27 14.60 -6.53 -6.45
N ILE A 28 13.28 -6.66 -6.55
CA ILE A 28 12.33 -5.66 -6.08
C ILE A 28 12.57 -5.40 -4.58
N ALA A 29 12.65 -6.44 -3.76
CA ALA A 29 12.92 -6.28 -2.34
C ALA A 29 14.24 -5.55 -2.08
N ALA A 30 15.33 -5.91 -2.74
CA ALA A 30 16.64 -5.27 -2.54
C ALA A 30 16.65 -3.78 -2.95
N ILE A 31 15.98 -3.44 -4.05
CA ILE A 31 15.90 -2.06 -4.55
C ILE A 31 15.01 -1.21 -3.64
N TYR A 32 13.86 -1.74 -3.23
CA TYR A 32 12.84 -0.96 -2.53
C TYR A 32 12.87 -1.12 -1.00
N HIS A 33 13.70 -2.01 -0.44
CA HIS A 33 13.83 -2.17 1.01
C HIS A 33 14.14 -0.85 1.75
N PRO A 34 15.04 0.03 1.27
CA PRO A 34 15.24 1.33 1.90
C PRO A 34 13.99 2.21 1.92
N ALA A 35 13.12 2.07 0.91
CA ALA A 35 11.85 2.78 0.83
C ALA A 35 10.80 2.25 1.83
N VAL A 36 10.95 1.03 2.35
CA VAL A 36 10.09 0.48 3.42
C VAL A 36 10.27 1.26 4.73
N GLY A 37 11.44 1.87 4.95
CA GLY A 37 11.69 2.78 6.08
C GLY A 37 11.18 4.20 5.87
N LEU A 38 10.72 4.53 4.66
CA LEU A 38 10.11 5.83 4.35
C LEU A 38 8.62 5.76 4.67
N GLU A 39 8.30 6.10 5.91
CA GLU A 39 6.96 5.94 6.47
C GLU A 39 5.95 6.95 5.88
N LEU A 40 6.08 8.21 6.31
CA LEU A 40 5.20 9.31 5.91
C LEU A 40 6.10 10.41 5.36
N MET A 41 6.10 10.56 4.03
CA MET A 41 6.84 11.62 3.35
C MET A 41 5.93 12.41 2.41
N GLY A 42 6.30 13.66 2.15
CA GLY A 42 5.56 14.56 1.26
C GLY A 42 4.09 14.70 1.65
N ASP A 43 3.22 14.59 0.67
CA ASP A 43 1.77 14.79 0.82
C ASP A 43 1.16 13.81 1.84
N SER A 44 1.63 12.56 1.88
CA SER A 44 1.14 11.55 2.83
C SER A 44 1.33 12.00 4.28
N TYR A 45 2.47 12.63 4.58
CA TYR A 45 2.73 13.19 5.91
C TYR A 45 1.78 14.35 6.23
N GLN A 46 1.63 15.29 5.29
CA GLN A 46 0.76 16.45 5.47
C GLN A 46 -0.70 16.03 5.72
N TRP A 47 -1.18 15.03 5.00
CA TRP A 47 -2.55 14.55 5.11
C TRP A 47 -2.80 13.82 6.43
N VAL A 48 -1.86 12.97 6.85
CA VAL A 48 -1.94 12.27 8.14
C VAL A 48 -1.82 13.26 9.32
N GLN A 49 -1.02 14.32 9.16
CA GLN A 49 -0.94 15.42 10.12
C GLN A 49 -2.24 16.23 10.17
N HIS A 50 -2.85 16.57 9.03
CA HIS A 50 -4.14 17.24 8.99
C HIS A 50 -5.24 16.39 9.65
N ALA A 51 -5.25 15.09 9.40
CA ALA A 51 -6.16 14.16 10.08
C ALA A 51 -5.94 14.16 11.60
N HIS A 52 -4.68 14.16 12.07
CA HIS A 52 -4.37 14.30 13.49
C HIS A 52 -4.93 15.59 14.08
N GLU A 53 -4.81 16.70 13.36
CA GLU A 53 -5.35 17.97 13.81
C GLU A 53 -6.89 17.95 13.83
N ALA A 54 -7.53 17.29 12.86
CA ALA A 54 -8.97 17.13 12.78
C ALA A 54 -9.55 16.30 13.93
N THR A 55 -8.78 15.39 14.54
CA THR A 55 -9.23 14.69 15.76
C THR A 55 -9.39 15.61 16.96
N HIS A 56 -8.72 16.77 16.96
CA HIS A 56 -8.78 17.76 18.04
C HIS A 56 -9.60 18.99 17.66
N ARG A 57 -9.73 19.28 16.36
CA ARG A 57 -10.43 20.44 15.81
C ARG A 57 -11.39 19.96 14.73
N PRO A 58 -12.63 19.58 15.08
CA PRO A 58 -13.54 18.88 14.16
C PRO A 58 -13.92 19.70 12.91
N LEU A 59 -13.82 21.03 12.96
CA LEU A 59 -14.00 21.87 11.77
C LEU A 59 -13.00 21.55 10.66
N ARG A 60 -11.82 21.00 10.98
CA ARG A 60 -10.82 20.57 10.00
C ARG A 60 -11.25 19.33 9.20
N LEU A 61 -12.28 18.61 9.62
CA LEU A 61 -12.89 17.53 8.82
C LEU A 61 -13.49 18.05 7.49
N PHE A 62 -13.71 19.36 7.39
CA PHE A 62 -14.29 20.03 6.23
C PHE A 62 -13.36 21.10 5.63
N ALA A 63 -12.11 21.16 6.10
CA ALA A 63 -11.10 22.09 5.60
C ALA A 63 -10.28 21.45 4.48
N ASP A 64 -9.72 22.31 3.63
CA ASP A 64 -8.78 21.92 2.58
C ASP A 64 -7.40 21.57 3.15
N VAL A 65 -6.69 20.71 2.43
CA VAL A 65 -5.26 20.44 2.64
C VAL A 65 -4.55 20.89 1.38
N ASP A 66 -3.65 21.86 1.52
CA ASP A 66 -2.88 22.44 0.41
C ASP A 66 -3.77 22.86 -0.79
N THR A 67 -4.84 23.61 -0.52
CA THR A 67 -5.85 24.07 -1.52
C THR A 67 -6.75 22.99 -2.12
N PHE A 68 -6.62 21.72 -1.70
CA PHE A 68 -7.49 20.63 -2.12
C PHE A 68 -8.49 20.22 -1.03
N LEU A 69 -9.77 20.45 -1.29
CA LEU A 69 -10.86 20.01 -0.41
C LEU A 69 -11.17 18.53 -0.63
N ARG A 70 -10.78 17.66 0.31
CA ARG A 70 -10.97 16.20 0.25
C ARG A 70 -11.52 15.61 1.56
N PRO A 71 -12.74 16.00 1.97
CA PRO A 71 -13.31 15.64 3.27
C PRO A 71 -13.40 14.13 3.46
N ALA A 72 -13.82 13.38 2.44
CA ALA A 72 -13.89 11.91 2.52
C ALA A 72 -12.53 11.28 2.88
N SER A 73 -11.44 11.73 2.23
CA SER A 73 -10.08 11.28 2.53
C SER A 73 -9.65 11.69 3.94
N THR A 74 -10.00 12.89 4.39
CA THR A 74 -9.72 13.32 5.78
C THR A 74 -10.45 12.44 6.79
N TRP A 75 -11.71 12.07 6.53
CA TRP A 75 -12.50 11.24 7.44
C TRP A 75 -11.92 9.83 7.55
N THR A 76 -11.55 9.22 6.42
CA THR A 76 -10.93 7.89 6.42
C THR A 76 -9.60 7.92 7.18
N LEU A 77 -8.77 8.95 6.99
CA LEU A 77 -7.50 9.11 7.71
C LEU A 77 -7.69 9.39 9.21
N VAL A 78 -8.76 10.09 9.60
CA VAL A 78 -9.12 10.27 11.01
C VAL A 78 -9.50 8.94 11.64
N ILE A 79 -10.34 8.14 10.98
CA ILE A 79 -10.71 6.80 11.45
C ILE A 79 -9.46 5.92 11.55
N ASP A 80 -8.60 5.93 10.54
CA ASP A 80 -7.34 5.20 10.56
C ASP A 80 -6.45 5.62 11.73
N ARG A 81 -6.37 6.92 12.02
CA ARG A 81 -5.59 7.42 13.16
C ARG A 81 -6.18 6.94 14.49
N LEU A 82 -7.50 6.81 14.60
CA LEU A 82 -8.12 6.28 15.81
C LEU A 82 -7.81 4.78 16.02
N ILE A 83 -7.67 4.02 14.93
CA ILE A 83 -7.36 2.57 14.96
C ILE A 83 -5.85 2.34 15.13
N TRP A 84 -5.04 2.96 14.28
CA TRP A 84 -3.61 2.70 14.11
C TRP A 84 -2.69 3.73 14.79
N ARG A 85 -3.25 4.82 15.33
CA ARG A 85 -2.49 5.93 15.93
C ARG A 85 -1.52 6.56 14.92
N TRP A 86 -0.21 6.55 15.21
CA TRP A 86 0.84 7.07 14.31
C TRP A 86 1.62 5.94 13.64
N ASN A 87 1.03 4.74 13.56
CA ASN A 87 1.66 3.60 12.94
C ASN A 87 1.47 3.66 11.40
N PRO A 88 2.54 3.94 10.63
CA PRO A 88 2.48 4.07 9.17
C PRO A 88 2.01 2.80 8.48
N SER A 89 2.44 1.64 8.98
CA SER A 89 2.05 0.33 8.44
C SER A 89 0.54 0.13 8.49
N GLY A 90 -0.12 0.69 9.51
CA GLY A 90 -1.58 0.68 9.62
C GLY A 90 -2.26 1.50 8.52
N PHE A 91 -1.78 2.72 8.28
CA PHE A 91 -2.28 3.58 7.20
C PHE A 91 -2.09 2.93 5.81
N HIS A 92 -0.94 2.29 5.57
CA HIS A 92 -0.71 1.56 4.32
C HIS A 92 -1.62 0.35 4.17
N ALA A 93 -1.86 -0.39 5.26
CA ALA A 93 -2.76 -1.55 5.25
C ALA A 93 -4.20 -1.13 4.89
N THR A 94 -4.73 -0.07 5.52
CA THR A 94 -6.07 0.43 5.16
C THR A 94 -6.13 0.91 3.72
N ASN A 95 -5.13 1.66 3.25
CA ASN A 95 -5.08 2.09 1.84
C ASN A 95 -5.06 0.90 0.87
N LEU A 96 -4.28 -0.14 1.16
CA LEU A 96 -4.25 -1.35 0.35
C LEU A 96 -5.63 -2.05 0.29
N VAL A 97 -6.32 -2.14 1.43
CA VAL A 97 -7.67 -2.71 1.51
C VAL A 97 -8.67 -1.87 0.70
N LEU A 98 -8.64 -0.55 0.86
CA LEU A 98 -9.53 0.35 0.12
C LEU A 98 -9.29 0.30 -1.38
N HIS A 99 -8.03 0.30 -1.82
CA HIS A 99 -7.69 0.14 -3.24
C HIS A 99 -8.10 -1.24 -3.76
N GLY A 100 -7.87 -2.30 -2.99
CA GLY A 100 -8.31 -3.65 -3.35
C GLY A 100 -9.83 -3.76 -3.50
N ALA A 101 -10.59 -3.11 -2.61
CA ALA A 101 -12.05 -3.10 -2.67
C ALA A 101 -12.60 -2.35 -3.88
N VAL A 102 -11.89 -1.33 -4.37
CA VAL A 102 -12.27 -0.56 -5.58
C VAL A 102 -11.81 -1.25 -6.87
N ALA A 103 -10.75 -2.05 -6.81
CA ALA A 103 -10.18 -2.74 -7.97
C ALA A 103 -10.99 -3.98 -8.41
N ILE A 104 -11.96 -4.43 -7.61
CA ILE A 104 -12.85 -5.57 -7.86
C ILE A 104 -14.22 -5.04 -8.31
#